data_AF-A0A0V1PNN1-F1
#
_entry.id   AF-A0A0V1PNN1-F1
#
_cell.length_a   1.000
_cell.length_b   1.000
_cell.length_c   1.000
_cell.angle_alpha   90.00
_cell.angle_beta   90.00
_cell.angle_gamma   90.00
#
_symmetry.space_group_name_H-M   'P 1'
#
loop_
_entity.id
_entity.type
_entity.pdbx_description
1 polymer ?
#
loop_
_entity_poly.entity_id
_entity_poly.type
_entity_poly.pdbx_seq_one_letter_code
_entity_poly.pdbx_strand_id
1 'polypeptide(L)'
;LQALKCMQNYLLSRPKQFNSLPMAIEWSKRSSYIRNLESARVSMPGQVKKIQSVKENLVKSDQHPIDRIDEEAAELEEIPQTSDVECPESTIYGWRIDLSKTEKYWEGWYTGMSEKFLSVSVPKLLLLANKDNMDTALTTAQMQGKFQMALLTEVGHSVHEDSPEKTAEIFASFLLRQRLAETLNAEAKEKLFNAAVQMRTC
;
A
#
# COMPACT_ATOMS: atom_id res chain seq x y z
N LEU A 1 17.71 13.34 -3.90
CA LEU A 1 17.59 13.43 -2.42
C LEU A 1 16.28 14.05 -1.92
N GLN A 2 15.59 14.92 -2.68
CA GLN A 2 14.30 15.47 -2.26
C GLN A 2 13.26 14.39 -1.93
N ALA A 3 13.27 13.26 -2.66
CA ALA A 3 12.44 12.09 -2.37
C ALA A 3 12.62 11.52 -0.94
N LEU A 4 13.81 11.65 -0.33
CA LEU A 4 14.06 11.16 1.03
C LEU A 4 13.23 11.92 2.07
N LYS A 5 13.06 13.24 1.88
CA LYS A 5 12.25 14.08 2.78
C LYS A 5 10.79 13.66 2.76
N CYS A 6 10.27 13.30 1.59
CA CYS A 6 8.90 12.80 1.44
C CYS A 6 8.70 11.46 2.17
N MET A 7 9.69 10.55 2.14
CA MET A 7 9.60 9.26 2.82
C MET A 7 9.57 9.39 4.35
N GLN A 8 10.37 10.29 4.94
CA GLN A 8 10.34 10.53 6.38
C GLN A 8 8.97 11.06 6.83
N ASN A 9 8.42 12.05 6.11
CA ASN A 9 7.08 12.58 6.39
C ASN A 9 6.00 11.49 6.28
N TYR A 10 6.11 10.61 5.28
CA TYR A 10 5.21 9.47 5.14
C TYR A 10 5.28 8.53 6.35
N LEU A 11 6.47 8.16 6.81
CA LEU A 11 6.61 7.28 7.97
C LEU A 11 6.02 7.87 9.25
N LEU A 12 6.21 9.17 9.48
CA LEU A 12 5.67 9.86 10.65
C LEU A 12 4.13 9.90 10.65
N SER A 13 3.51 9.90 9.47
CA SER A 13 2.04 9.90 9.33
C SER A 13 1.39 8.53 9.57
N ARG A 14 2.18 7.45 9.65
CA ARG A 14 1.65 6.07 9.78
C ARG A 14 1.17 5.81 11.21
N PRO A 15 -0.06 5.31 11.38
CA PRO A 15 -0.51 4.76 12.65
C PRO A 15 0.39 3.61 13.07
N LYS A 16 0.68 3.48 14.37
CA LYS A 16 1.49 2.37 14.89
C LYS A 16 0.77 1.02 14.72
N GLN A 17 -0.55 1.05 14.87
CA GLN A 17 -1.43 -0.10 14.77
C GLN A 17 -2.83 0.33 14.31
N PHE A 18 -3.64 -0.64 13.88
CA PHE A 18 -5.02 -0.51 13.50
C PHE A 18 -5.87 -1.47 14.32
N ASN A 19 -7.08 -1.05 14.71
CA ASN A 19 -7.97 -1.89 15.52
C ASN A 19 -8.74 -2.92 14.67
N SER A 20 -8.70 -2.76 13.34
CA SER A 20 -9.33 -3.68 12.40
C SER A 20 -8.70 -3.52 11.00
N LEU A 21 -8.86 -4.54 10.15
CA LEU A 21 -8.43 -4.47 8.76
C LEU A 21 -9.20 -3.39 7.94
N PRO A 22 -10.53 -3.24 8.08
CA PRO A 22 -11.25 -2.13 7.45
C PRO A 22 -10.69 -0.75 7.80
N MET A 23 -10.28 -0.53 9.04
CA MET A 23 -9.67 0.75 9.46
C MET A 23 -8.32 1.01 8.75
N ALA A 24 -7.53 -0.04 8.49
CA ALA A 24 -6.31 0.09 7.69
C ALA A 24 -6.63 0.48 6.22
N ILE A 25 -7.64 -0.16 5.62
CA ILE A 25 -8.11 0.15 4.26
C ILE A 25 -8.61 1.61 4.18
N GLU A 26 -9.41 2.04 5.15
CA GLU A 26 -9.92 3.40 5.21
C GLU A 26 -8.80 4.43 5.38
N TRP A 27 -7.83 4.15 6.27
CA TRP A 27 -6.65 5.00 6.44
C TRP A 27 -5.86 5.15 5.14
N SER A 28 -5.70 4.06 4.36
CA SER A 28 -5.01 4.11 3.07
C SER A 28 -5.67 5.09 2.10
N LYS A 29 -7.00 5.03 1.99
CA LYS A 29 -7.77 5.96 1.15
C LYS A 29 -7.67 7.40 1.65
N ARG A 30 -7.87 7.61 2.96
CA ARG A 30 -7.87 8.94 3.57
C ARG A 30 -6.50 9.62 3.49
N SER A 31 -5.42 8.86 3.65
CA SER A 31 -4.04 9.36 3.55
C SER A 31 -3.54 9.51 2.12
N SER A 32 -4.35 9.18 1.10
CA SER A 32 -3.94 9.10 -0.30
C SER A 32 -2.74 8.16 -0.54
N TYR A 33 -2.61 7.11 0.28
CA TYR A 33 -1.66 6.03 0.03
C TYR A 33 -2.09 5.23 -1.21
N ILE A 34 -3.33 4.73 -1.20
CA ILE A 34 -4.07 4.19 -2.34
C ILE A 34 -5.43 4.86 -2.33
N ARG A 35 -5.71 5.69 -3.34
CA ARG A 35 -6.96 6.43 -3.52
C ARG A 35 -8.10 5.52 -3.99
N ASN A 36 -7.79 4.50 -4.78
CA ASN A 36 -8.78 3.53 -5.25
C ASN A 36 -9.19 2.57 -4.11
N LEU A 37 -10.47 2.58 -3.74
CA LEU A 37 -10.99 1.76 -2.64
C LEU A 37 -10.92 0.26 -2.95
N GLU A 38 -11.24 -0.14 -4.18
CA GLU A 38 -11.22 -1.56 -4.56
C GLU A 38 -9.79 -2.10 -4.57
N SER A 39 -8.83 -1.33 -5.10
CA SER A 39 -7.41 -1.68 -5.03
C SER A 39 -6.91 -1.72 -3.60
N ALA A 40 -7.30 -0.75 -2.75
CA ALA A 40 -6.92 -0.74 -1.34
C ALA A 40 -7.40 -1.99 -0.60
N ARG A 41 -8.61 -2.50 -0.90
CA ARG A 41 -9.14 -3.75 -0.32
C ARG A 41 -8.29 -4.97 -0.69
N VAL A 42 -7.69 -4.97 -1.87
CA VAL A 42 -6.81 -6.06 -2.34
C VAL A 42 -5.40 -5.92 -1.74
N SER A 43 -4.83 -4.72 -1.75
CA SER A 43 -3.41 -4.51 -1.40
C SER A 43 -3.16 -4.36 0.11
N MET A 44 -4.03 -3.68 0.84
CA MET A 44 -3.82 -3.38 2.26
C MET A 44 -3.69 -4.63 3.16
N PRO A 45 -4.46 -5.73 2.96
CA PRO A 45 -4.26 -6.96 3.73
C PRO A 45 -2.83 -7.50 3.64
N GLY A 46 -2.16 -7.33 2.50
CA GLY A 46 -0.76 -7.70 2.30
C GLY A 46 0.22 -6.82 3.09
N GLN A 47 -0.15 -5.58 3.40
CA GLN A 47 0.72 -4.61 4.08
C GLN A 47 0.65 -4.68 5.61
N VAL A 48 -0.38 -5.31 6.17
CA VAL A 48 -0.58 -5.46 7.61
C VAL A 48 -0.50 -6.93 8.04
N LYS A 49 -0.24 -7.16 9.33
CA LYS A 49 -0.26 -8.47 9.98
C LYS A 49 -1.03 -8.38 11.29
N LYS A 50 -1.71 -9.46 11.67
CA LYS A 50 -2.34 -9.58 12.99
C LYS A 50 -1.25 -9.54 14.07
N ILE A 51 -1.43 -8.70 15.07
CA ILE A 51 -0.68 -8.70 16.31
C ILE A 51 -1.60 -9.36 17.32
N GLN A 52 -1.29 -10.57 17.76
CA GLN A 52 -2.01 -11.17 18.88
C GLN A 52 -1.80 -10.28 20.11
N SER A 53 -2.88 -9.83 20.74
CA SER A 53 -2.78 -9.28 22.09
C SER A 53 -2.20 -10.40 22.96
N VAL A 54 -1.17 -10.12 23.73
CA VAL A 54 -0.59 -11.07 24.68
C VAL A 54 -1.65 -11.39 25.73
N LYS A 55 -2.40 -12.47 25.52
CA LYS A 55 -3.14 -13.19 26.55
C LYS A 55 -2.55 -14.59 26.67
N GLU A 56 -1.26 -14.69 26.98
CA GLU A 56 -0.59 -15.91 27.44
C GLU A 56 0.89 -15.60 27.70
N ASN A 57 1.22 -15.34 28.97
CA ASN A 57 2.51 -15.55 29.67
C ASN A 57 2.66 -14.61 30.88
N LEU A 58 1.65 -14.58 31.75
CA LEU A 58 1.79 -14.10 33.12
C LEU A 58 1.15 -15.14 34.04
N VAL A 59 1.82 -16.28 34.22
CA VAL A 59 1.64 -17.09 35.42
C VAL A 59 3.00 -17.15 36.11
N LYS A 60 2.99 -16.82 37.40
CA LYS A 60 4.01 -17.01 38.44
C LYS A 60 5.06 -15.91 38.60
N SER A 61 4.68 -14.88 39.37
CA SER A 61 5.53 -14.44 40.48
C SER A 61 4.65 -14.01 41.65
N ASP A 62 4.55 -14.93 42.61
CA ASP A 62 4.56 -14.74 44.07
C ASP A 62 3.63 -13.71 44.74
N GLN A 63 2.75 -14.26 45.60
CA GLN A 63 2.37 -13.78 46.95
C GLN A 63 3.11 -12.52 47.44
N HIS A 64 2.46 -11.44 47.93
CA HIS A 64 1.68 -11.33 49.19
C HIS A 64 1.16 -9.86 49.38
N PRO A 65 0.44 -9.44 50.47
CA PRO A 65 -0.95 -8.98 50.38
C PRO A 65 -1.27 -7.56 50.98
N ILE A 66 -2.54 -7.12 50.83
CA ILE A 66 -3.29 -6.11 51.63
C ILE A 66 -2.92 -4.62 51.34
N ASP A 67 -3.84 -3.73 50.93
CA ASP A 67 -4.81 -3.04 51.80
C ASP A 67 -6.07 -2.50 51.09
N ARG A 68 -7.16 -2.48 51.86
CA ARG A 68 -8.50 -1.92 51.59
C ARG A 68 -8.49 -0.39 51.55
N ILE A 69 -9.35 0.24 50.72
CA ILE A 69 -10.20 1.39 51.07
C ILE A 69 -11.52 1.31 50.27
N ASP A 70 -12.62 1.61 50.98
CA ASP A 70 -14.05 1.48 50.66
C ASP A 70 -14.65 2.60 49.78
N GLU A 71 -15.86 2.30 49.23
CA GLU A 71 -17.04 3.16 48.89
C GLU A 71 -16.84 4.42 48.00
N GLU A 72 -17.66 4.77 46.99
CA GLU A 72 -19.12 4.98 47.02
C GLU A 72 -19.66 5.19 45.58
N ALA A 73 -20.99 5.10 45.45
CA ALA A 73 -21.82 4.91 44.27
C ALA A 73 -21.96 6.10 43.28
N ALA A 74 -22.30 5.76 42.02
CA ALA A 74 -23.18 6.59 41.17
C ALA A 74 -23.81 5.73 40.05
N GLU A 75 -25.13 5.67 40.08
CA GLU A 75 -26.04 4.99 39.14
C GLU A 75 -25.92 5.56 37.71
N LEU A 76 -25.91 4.67 36.70
CA LEU A 76 -26.25 5.03 35.32
C LEU A 76 -27.13 3.92 34.71
N GLU A 77 -28.21 4.38 34.09
CA GLU A 77 -29.40 3.67 33.63
C GLU A 77 -29.11 2.57 32.59
N GLU A 78 -29.85 1.45 32.72
CA GLU A 78 -29.84 0.33 31.78
C GLU A 78 -30.54 0.69 30.45
N ILE A 79 -29.80 0.61 29.35
CA ILE A 79 -30.35 0.69 27.99
C ILE A 79 -30.55 -0.75 27.47
N PRO A 80 -31.76 -1.14 26.97
CA PRO A 80 -32.07 -2.51 26.58
C PRO A 80 -31.22 -3.06 25.43
N GLN A 81 -30.59 -4.21 25.69
CA GLN A 81 -29.87 -5.03 24.71
C GLN A 81 -30.86 -5.69 23.73
N THR A 82 -30.83 -5.30 22.44
CA THR A 82 -31.29 -6.18 21.35
C THR A 82 -30.43 -5.99 20.09
N SER A 83 -29.65 -7.04 19.80
CA SER A 83 -29.18 -7.54 18.50
C SER A 83 -27.72 -7.99 18.61
N ASP A 84 -27.58 -9.30 18.66
CA ASP A 84 -26.32 -10.03 18.63
C ASP A 84 -25.56 -9.70 17.35
N VAL A 85 -24.65 -8.73 17.43
CA VAL A 85 -23.48 -8.65 16.57
C VAL A 85 -22.31 -8.98 17.46
N GLU A 86 -21.94 -10.25 17.50
CA GLU A 86 -20.68 -10.69 18.10
C GLU A 86 -19.56 -9.81 17.56
N CYS A 87 -18.98 -8.97 18.43
CA CYS A 87 -17.75 -8.27 18.12
C CYS A 87 -16.67 -9.35 17.97
N PRO A 88 -16.15 -9.61 16.75
CA PRO A 88 -15.08 -10.58 16.60
C PRO A 88 -13.90 -10.07 17.44
N GLU A 89 -13.28 -10.96 18.22
CA GLU A 89 -12.10 -10.71 19.06
C GLU A 89 -11.25 -9.57 18.48
N SER A 90 -11.03 -8.51 19.28
CA SER A 90 -10.40 -7.26 18.84
C SER A 90 -8.99 -7.50 18.31
N THR A 91 -8.93 -7.88 17.03
CA THR A 91 -7.72 -8.29 16.35
C THR A 91 -7.00 -7.02 15.94
N ILE A 92 -5.93 -6.71 16.65
CA ILE A 92 -5.07 -5.56 16.34
C ILE A 92 -4.20 -5.92 15.13
N TYR A 93 -4.05 -4.98 14.22
CA TYR A 93 -3.19 -5.11 13.04
C TYR A 93 -2.03 -4.14 13.15
N GLY A 94 -0.83 -4.61 12.85
CA GLY A 94 0.35 -3.76 12.69
C GLY A 94 0.90 -3.86 11.29
N TRP A 95 1.79 -2.95 10.94
CA TRP A 95 2.50 -3.02 9.67
C TRP A 95 3.35 -4.29 9.59
N ARG A 96 3.33 -4.94 8.41
CA ARG A 96 4.12 -6.16 8.18
C ARG A 96 5.62 -5.89 8.30
N ILE A 97 6.05 -4.73 7.78
CA ILE A 97 7.45 -4.31 7.74
C ILE A 97 7.58 -2.94 8.40
N ASP A 98 8.57 -2.83 9.29
CA ASP A 98 9.07 -1.56 9.80
C ASP A 98 10.03 -0.95 8.79
N LEU A 99 9.50 -0.05 7.97
CA LEU A 99 10.25 0.58 6.89
C LEU A 99 11.31 1.57 7.41
N SER A 100 11.18 2.06 8.66
CA SER A 100 12.20 2.96 9.24
C SER A 100 13.57 2.28 9.37
N LYS A 101 13.59 0.97 9.61
CA LYS A 101 14.83 0.19 9.74
C LYS A 101 15.63 0.12 8.44
N THR A 102 15.02 0.41 7.30
CA THR A 102 15.70 0.42 6.00
C THR A 102 16.25 1.81 5.62
N GLU A 103 16.05 2.83 6.45
CA GLU A 103 16.46 4.22 6.18
C GLU A 103 17.94 4.35 5.79
N LYS A 104 18.81 3.61 6.48
CA LYS A 104 20.25 3.54 6.19
C LYS A 104 20.59 3.13 4.75
N TYR A 105 19.66 2.51 4.01
CA TYR A 105 19.86 2.08 2.62
C TYR A 105 19.28 3.05 1.60
N TRP A 106 18.39 3.97 2.01
CA TRP A 106 17.63 4.79 1.07
C TRP A 106 18.53 5.69 0.24
N GLU A 107 19.53 6.33 0.84
CA GLU A 107 20.48 7.18 0.10
C GLU A 107 21.14 6.41 -1.05
N GLY A 108 21.55 5.16 -0.81
CA GLY A 108 22.13 4.29 -1.84
C GLY A 108 21.16 3.88 -2.94
N TRP A 109 19.85 3.79 -2.65
CA TRP A 109 18.82 3.49 -3.64
C TRP A 109 18.61 4.65 -4.63
N TYR A 110 18.61 5.89 -4.14
CA TYR A 110 18.28 7.07 -4.95
C TYR A 110 19.50 7.78 -5.55
N THR A 111 20.69 7.60 -4.98
CA THR A 111 21.90 8.27 -5.49
C THR A 111 22.28 7.76 -6.88
N GLY A 112 22.33 8.67 -7.84
CA GLY A 112 22.62 8.36 -9.24
C GLY A 112 21.53 7.56 -9.96
N MET A 113 20.31 7.47 -9.40
CA MET A 113 19.24 6.65 -9.97
C MET A 113 18.85 7.11 -11.39
N SER A 114 18.76 8.43 -11.61
CA SER A 114 18.39 9.01 -12.90
C SER A 114 19.45 8.72 -13.97
N GLU A 115 20.73 8.90 -13.65
CA GLU A 115 21.84 8.60 -14.55
C GLU A 115 21.90 7.10 -14.87
N LYS A 116 21.73 6.24 -13.85
CA LYS A 116 21.66 4.78 -14.04
C LYS A 116 20.51 4.40 -14.96
N PHE A 117 19.30 4.92 -14.75
CA PHE A 117 18.15 4.70 -15.63
C PHE A 117 18.43 5.13 -17.08
N LEU A 118 19.08 6.29 -17.27
CA LEU A 118 19.41 6.82 -18.59
C LEU A 118 20.55 6.07 -19.29
N SER A 119 21.48 5.48 -18.52
CA SER A 119 22.62 4.73 -19.05
C SER A 119 22.24 3.43 -19.76
N VAL A 120 21.08 2.85 -19.43
CA VAL A 120 20.64 1.59 -20.03
C VAL A 120 20.12 1.81 -21.45
N SER A 121 20.78 1.18 -22.43
CA SER A 121 20.47 1.29 -23.86
C SER A 121 19.31 0.39 -24.30
N VAL A 122 18.14 0.57 -23.68
CA VAL A 122 16.89 -0.14 -24.02
C VAL A 122 15.73 0.86 -24.16
N PRO A 123 14.62 0.49 -24.83
CA PRO A 123 13.39 1.26 -24.75
C PRO A 123 12.92 1.37 -23.30
N LYS A 124 12.59 2.58 -22.87
CA LYS A 124 12.23 2.89 -21.48
C LYS A 124 10.88 3.58 -21.42
N LEU A 125 10.10 3.24 -20.40
CA LEU A 125 8.83 3.87 -20.06
C LEU A 125 8.91 4.40 -18.63
N LEU A 126 8.56 5.67 -18.43
CA LEU A 126 8.46 6.31 -17.12
C LEU A 126 7.02 6.77 -16.90
N LEU A 127 6.36 6.21 -15.87
CA LEU A 127 5.02 6.61 -15.45
C LEU A 127 5.12 7.56 -14.25
N LEU A 128 4.46 8.71 -14.33
CA LEU A 128 4.50 9.73 -13.29
C LEU A 128 3.08 10.10 -12.84
N ALA A 129 2.91 10.30 -11.53
CA ALA A 129 1.71 10.89 -10.94
C ALA A 129 1.70 12.43 -11.05
N ASN A 130 2.90 13.03 -11.00
CA ASN A 130 3.11 14.45 -11.14
C ASN A 130 4.43 14.70 -11.91
N LYS A 131 4.44 15.72 -12.77
CA LYS A 131 5.59 16.18 -13.54
C LYS A 131 6.69 16.78 -12.64
N ASP A 132 6.33 17.26 -11.46
CA ASP A 132 7.27 17.86 -10.49
C ASP A 132 8.28 16.85 -9.91
N ASN A 133 8.05 15.55 -10.12
CA ASN A 133 8.93 14.50 -9.62
C ASN A 133 10.15 14.25 -10.53
N MET A 134 10.29 15.00 -11.62
CA MET A 134 11.44 14.89 -12.53
C MET A 134 12.58 15.79 -12.08
N ASP A 135 13.78 15.23 -11.96
CA ASP A 135 14.99 16.02 -11.80
C ASP A 135 15.45 16.63 -13.14
N THR A 136 16.50 17.45 -13.08
CA THR A 136 17.07 18.11 -14.26
C THR A 136 17.55 17.11 -15.31
N ALA A 137 18.17 15.99 -14.90
CA ALA A 137 18.70 14.99 -15.83
C ALA A 137 17.59 14.28 -16.60
N LEU A 138 16.53 13.84 -15.91
CA LEU A 138 15.35 13.24 -16.53
C LEU A 138 14.59 14.24 -17.38
N THR A 139 14.52 15.51 -16.97
CA THR A 139 13.87 16.57 -17.77
C THR A 139 14.59 16.79 -19.09
N THR A 140 15.92 16.94 -19.06
CA THR A 140 16.73 17.08 -20.29
C THR A 140 16.61 15.84 -21.16
N ALA A 141 16.69 14.64 -20.59
CA ALA A 141 16.59 13.39 -21.34
C ALA A 141 15.20 13.18 -21.96
N GLN A 142 14.14 13.60 -21.28
CA GLN A 142 12.78 13.59 -21.82
C GLN A 142 12.65 14.54 -23.00
N MET A 143 13.19 15.76 -22.90
CA MET A 143 13.22 16.71 -24.02
C MET A 143 14.02 16.19 -25.22
N GLN A 144 15.02 15.34 -24.98
CA GLN A 144 15.80 14.65 -26.02
C GLN A 144 15.12 13.37 -26.56
N GLY A 145 13.95 13.00 -26.04
CA GLY A 145 13.23 11.80 -26.47
C GLY A 145 13.90 10.47 -26.08
N LYS A 146 14.73 10.46 -25.03
CA LYS A 146 15.49 9.26 -24.62
C LYS A 146 14.65 8.16 -23.96
N PHE A 147 13.43 8.48 -23.55
CA PHE A 147 12.46 7.53 -23.00
C PHE A 147 11.03 8.03 -23.26
N GLN A 148 10.07 7.11 -23.17
CA GLN A 148 8.65 7.47 -23.20
C GLN A 148 8.19 7.84 -21.80
N MET A 149 7.51 8.98 -21.67
CA MET A 149 6.89 9.40 -20.43
C MET A 149 5.37 9.40 -20.57
N ALA A 150 4.67 8.93 -19.55
CA ALA A 150 3.23 9.11 -19.42
C ALA A 150 2.89 9.70 -18.05
N LEU A 151 2.02 10.71 -18.05
CA LEU A 151 1.53 11.36 -16.85
C LEU A 151 0.12 10.85 -16.57
N LEU A 152 -0.07 10.22 -15.42
CA LEU A 152 -1.40 9.87 -14.91
C LEU A 152 -1.80 10.94 -13.90
N THR A 153 -2.91 11.62 -14.15
CA THR A 153 -3.51 12.57 -13.21
C THR A 153 -4.43 11.84 -12.24
N GLU A 154 -4.73 12.47 -11.11
CA GLU A 154 -5.66 11.96 -10.07
C GLU A 154 -5.20 10.73 -9.29
N VAL A 155 -4.01 10.19 -9.58
CA VAL A 155 -3.38 9.12 -8.81
C VAL A 155 -2.50 9.66 -7.69
N GLY A 156 -2.31 8.86 -6.65
CA GLY A 156 -1.36 9.09 -5.57
C GLY A 156 0.01 8.49 -5.88
N HIS A 157 0.63 7.88 -4.88
CA HIS A 157 1.98 7.30 -4.99
C HIS A 157 1.97 5.98 -5.78
N SER A 158 0.98 5.12 -5.51
CA SER A 158 0.83 3.82 -6.18
C SER A 158 0.00 3.95 -7.45
N VAL A 159 0.58 4.52 -8.52
CA VAL A 159 -0.14 4.79 -9.79
C VAL A 159 -0.83 3.57 -10.39
N HIS A 160 -0.20 2.40 -10.26
CA HIS A 160 -0.69 1.13 -10.77
C HIS A 160 -1.85 0.55 -9.95
N GLU A 161 -1.97 0.95 -8.68
CA GLU A 161 -3.11 0.58 -7.83
C GLU A 161 -4.25 1.57 -7.99
N ASP A 162 -3.94 2.85 -8.13
CA ASP A 162 -4.97 3.88 -8.25
C ASP A 162 -5.67 3.87 -9.61
N SER A 163 -4.92 3.63 -10.69
CA SER A 163 -5.47 3.51 -12.04
C SER A 163 -4.87 2.30 -12.76
N PRO A 164 -5.28 1.08 -12.41
CA PRO A 164 -4.74 -0.14 -13.00
C PRO A 164 -5.06 -0.22 -14.50
N GLU A 165 -6.25 0.21 -14.94
CA GLU A 165 -6.66 0.17 -16.34
C GLU A 165 -5.79 1.07 -17.21
N LYS A 166 -5.64 2.36 -16.83
CA LYS A 166 -4.80 3.31 -17.59
C LYS A 166 -3.33 2.88 -17.57
N THR A 167 -2.85 2.37 -16.44
CA THR A 167 -1.48 1.84 -16.32
C THR A 167 -1.28 0.68 -17.29
N ALA A 168 -2.21 -0.28 -17.33
CA ALA A 168 -2.17 -1.42 -18.24
C ALA A 168 -2.27 -0.99 -19.71
N GLU A 169 -3.12 -0.01 -20.04
CA GLU A 169 -3.27 0.52 -21.40
C GLU A 169 -1.96 1.15 -21.91
N ILE A 170 -1.32 2.00 -21.09
CA ILE A 170 -0.05 2.64 -21.44
C ILE A 170 1.04 1.58 -21.59
N PHE A 171 1.08 0.60 -20.69
CA PHE A 171 2.06 -0.47 -20.72
C PHE A 171 1.88 -1.37 -21.96
N ALA A 172 0.65 -1.79 -22.26
CA ALA A 172 0.34 -2.57 -23.45
C ALA A 172 0.68 -1.81 -24.74
N SER A 173 0.32 -0.52 -24.81
CA SER A 173 0.67 0.36 -25.93
C SER A 173 2.18 0.48 -26.12
N PHE A 174 2.94 0.57 -25.03
CA PHE A 174 4.39 0.56 -25.06
C PHE A 174 4.95 -0.76 -25.60
N LEU A 175 4.48 -1.91 -25.09
CA LEU A 175 4.94 -3.22 -25.55
C LEU A 175 4.65 -3.46 -27.03
N LEU A 176 3.44 -3.11 -27.50
CA LEU A 176 3.08 -3.22 -28.91
C LEU A 176 3.96 -2.32 -29.80
N ARG A 177 4.21 -1.08 -29.37
CA ARG A 177 5.10 -0.15 -30.09
C ARG A 177 6.52 -0.65 -30.20
N GLN A 178 7.03 -1.28 -29.13
CA GLN A 178 8.37 -1.87 -29.10
C GLN A 178 8.43 -3.27 -29.74
N ARG A 179 7.30 -3.79 -30.26
CA ARG A 179 7.17 -5.14 -30.83
C ARG A 179 7.61 -6.24 -29.86
N LEU A 180 7.30 -6.05 -28.58
CA LEU A 180 7.59 -7.02 -27.50
C LEU A 180 6.40 -7.91 -27.17
N ALA A 181 5.21 -7.56 -27.65
CA ALA A 181 3.98 -8.30 -27.43
C ALA A 181 3.06 -8.21 -28.66
N GLU A 182 2.06 -9.07 -28.70
CA GLU A 182 1.00 -9.08 -29.72
C GLU A 182 -0.36 -8.98 -29.03
N THR A 183 -1.37 -8.50 -29.77
CA THR A 183 -2.73 -8.46 -29.26
C THR A 183 -3.34 -9.86 -29.26
N LEU A 184 -4.02 -10.22 -28.18
CA LEU A 184 -4.79 -11.46 -28.12
C LEU A 184 -5.96 -11.40 -29.09
N ASN A 185 -6.14 -12.47 -29.88
CA ASN A 185 -7.34 -12.66 -30.68
C ASN A 185 -8.53 -13.06 -29.78
N ALA A 186 -9.75 -12.99 -30.33
CA ALA A 186 -10.98 -13.27 -29.58
C ALA A 186 -10.98 -14.68 -28.95
N GLU A 187 -10.48 -15.68 -29.68
CA GLU A 187 -10.41 -17.07 -29.22
C GLU A 187 -9.44 -17.23 -28.04
N ALA A 188 -8.25 -16.62 -28.10
CA ALA A 188 -7.27 -16.65 -27.02
C ALA A 188 -7.78 -15.91 -25.78
N LYS A 189 -8.52 -14.81 -25.97
CA LYS A 189 -9.16 -14.07 -24.89
C LYS A 189 -10.21 -14.92 -24.16
N GLU A 190 -11.03 -15.66 -24.90
CA GLU A 190 -12.04 -16.57 -24.33
C GLU A 190 -11.39 -17.73 -23.58
N LYS A 191 -10.35 -18.35 -24.15
CA LYS A 191 -9.57 -19.41 -23.48
C LYS A 191 -8.96 -18.93 -22.15
N LEU A 192 -8.38 -17.73 -22.14
CA LEU A 192 -7.80 -17.14 -20.92
C LEU A 192 -8.88 -16.79 -19.88
N PHE A 193 -10.02 -16.25 -20.31
CA PHE A 193 -11.13 -15.94 -19.41
C PHE A 193 -11.64 -17.21 -18.73
N ASN A 194 -11.87 -18.27 -19.50
CA ASN A 194 -12.35 -19.56 -18.97
C ASN A 194 -11.33 -20.17 -17.99
N ALA A 195 -10.03 -20.10 -18.30
CA ALA A 195 -8.98 -20.57 -17.40
C ALA A 195 -8.93 -19.76 -16.08
N ALA A 196 -9.09 -18.44 -16.16
CA ALA A 196 -9.09 -17.56 -14.98
C ALA A 196 -10.32 -17.80 -14.07
N VAL A 197 -11.49 -18.06 -14.66
CA VAL A 197 -12.70 -18.43 -13.91
C VAL A 197 -12.49 -19.75 -13.18
N GLN A 198 -11.92 -20.75 -13.86
CA GLN A 198 -11.69 -22.08 -13.29
C GLN A 198 -10.71 -22.08 -12.11
N MET A 199 -9.69 -21.20 -12.12
CA MET A 199 -8.77 -21.02 -10.99
C MET A 199 -9.39 -20.34 -9.77
N ARG A 200 -10.46 -19.57 -9.93
CA ARG A 200 -11.15 -18.89 -8.81
C ARG A 200 -12.19 -19.77 -8.13
N THR A 201 -12.60 -20.86 -8.78
CA THR A 201 -13.60 -21.81 -8.29
C THR A 201 -12.99 -23.08 -7.67
N CYS A 202 -11.66 -23.23 -7.71
CA CYS A 202 -10.91 -24.28 -7.03
C CYS A 202 -10.23 -23.71 -5.77
#